data_AF-A0A257LI85-F1
#
_entry.id   AF-A0A257LI85-F1
#
_cell.length_a   1.000
_cell.length_b   1.000
_cell.length_c   1.000
_cell.angle_alpha   90.00
_cell.angle_beta   90.00
_cell.angle_gamma   90.00
#
_symmetry.space_group_name_H-M   'P 1'
#
loop_
_entity.id
_entity.type
_entity.pdbx_description
1 polymer ?
#
loop_
_entity_poly.entity_id
_entity_poly.type
_entity_poly.pdbx_seq_one_letter_code
_entity_poly.pdbx_strand_id
1 'polypeptide(L)'
;AVADGLGAAPDFIDGHQHVHHLPGVRRLLLDWLADHPVPVRSTARLAGPGFGLKRLLIAGTGGWPLGRALRRQQRPHNRLLLGAYDFVATDYRALMRGWLAQVPAEGALLFCHPGRPSPEAPPDAIAAARVRELAYLASDDWPRDLVQAGVVLAPLWAV
;
A
#
# COMPACT_ATOMS: atom_id res chain seq x y z
N ALA A 1 8.44 12.53 17.18
CA ALA A 1 7.68 11.66 16.24
C ALA A 1 7.15 12.51 15.09
N VAL A 2 6.77 11.93 13.94
CA VAL A 2 6.18 12.69 12.80
C VAL A 2 4.97 13.54 13.24
N ALA A 3 4.22 13.07 14.24
CA ALA A 3 3.12 13.83 14.87
C ALA A 3 3.58 15.15 15.52
N ASP A 4 4.78 15.20 16.11
CA ASP A 4 5.30 16.40 16.78
C ASP A 4 5.68 17.50 15.78
N GLY A 5 5.95 17.14 14.53
CA GLY A 5 6.26 18.09 13.46
C GLY A 5 5.05 18.63 12.69
N LEU A 6 3.91 17.92 12.75
CA LEU A 6 2.69 18.26 11.99
C LEU A 6 1.54 18.76 12.87
N GLY A 7 1.64 18.63 14.20
CA GLY A 7 0.63 19.10 15.15
C GLY A 7 -0.69 18.33 15.12
N ALA A 8 -0.75 17.20 14.40
CA ALA A 8 -1.93 16.36 14.27
C ALA A 8 -1.53 14.87 14.26
N ALA A 9 -2.46 14.02 14.69
CA ALA A 9 -2.33 12.58 14.51
C ALA A 9 -2.40 12.22 13.01
N PRO A 10 -1.67 11.19 12.55
CA PRO A 10 -1.74 10.77 11.15
C PRO A 10 -3.10 10.16 10.81
N ASP A 11 -3.56 10.34 9.56
CA ASP A 11 -4.83 9.75 9.10
C ASP A 11 -4.79 8.21 9.03
N PHE A 12 -3.59 7.62 8.89
CA PHE A 12 -3.36 6.18 8.95
C PHE A 12 -1.88 5.86 9.15
N ILE A 13 -1.58 4.60 9.48
CA ILE A 13 -0.21 4.09 9.62
C ILE A 13 0.13 3.12 8.51
N ASP A 14 1.37 3.25 8.07
CA ASP A 14 2.05 2.30 7.21
C ASP A 14 3.57 2.25 7.51
N GLY A 15 4.26 1.22 7.05
CA GLY A 15 5.71 1.07 7.10
C GLY A 15 6.34 0.97 5.71
N HIS A 16 7.45 1.71 5.53
CA HIS A 16 8.36 1.51 4.40
C HIS A 16 8.82 0.05 4.37
N GLN A 17 8.91 -0.57 3.19
CA GLN A 17 9.20 -2.00 3.03
C GLN A 17 8.27 -2.92 3.85
N HIS A 18 7.08 -2.43 4.23
CA HIS A 18 6.09 -3.15 5.02
C HIS A 18 6.56 -3.57 6.43
N VAL A 19 7.63 -2.97 6.98
CA VAL A 19 8.28 -3.42 8.22
C VAL A 19 7.37 -3.42 9.45
N HIS A 20 6.27 -2.67 9.43
CA HIS A 20 5.33 -2.53 10.53
C HIS A 20 4.63 -3.84 10.92
N HIS A 21 4.65 -4.84 10.04
CA HIS A 21 4.11 -6.16 10.34
C HIS A 21 5.09 -7.10 11.09
N LEU A 22 6.38 -6.75 11.15
CA LEU A 22 7.45 -7.55 11.76
C LEU A 22 7.25 -7.64 13.29
N PRO A 23 7.59 -8.75 13.96
CA PRO A 23 7.23 -8.98 15.37
C PRO A 23 7.61 -7.85 16.34
N GLY A 24 8.83 -7.32 16.25
CA GLY A 24 9.30 -6.24 17.13
C GLY A 24 8.57 -4.92 16.88
N VAL A 25 8.45 -4.52 15.61
CA VAL A 25 7.79 -3.28 15.21
C VAL A 25 6.28 -3.36 15.46
N ARG A 26 5.65 -4.49 15.13
CA ARG A 26 4.23 -4.77 15.33
C ARG A 26 3.84 -4.58 16.80
N ARG A 27 4.66 -5.04 17.75
CA ARG A 27 4.35 -4.86 19.17
C ARG A 27 4.27 -3.38 19.52
N LEU A 28 5.32 -2.61 19.18
CA LEU A 28 5.37 -1.17 19.42
C LEU A 28 4.21 -0.43 18.74
N LEU A 29 3.87 -0.84 17.51
CA LEU A 29 2.73 -0.31 16.78
C LEU A 29 1.40 -0.56 17.53
N LEU A 30 1.14 -1.79 17.95
CA LEU A 30 -0.09 -2.14 18.64
C LEU A 30 -0.21 -1.45 20.00
N ASP A 31 0.91 -1.25 20.71
CA ASP A 31 0.95 -0.51 21.96
C ASP A 31 0.63 0.98 21.71
N TRP A 32 1.23 1.59 20.69
CA TRP A 32 0.95 2.99 20.32
C TRP A 32 -0.51 3.20 19.87
N LEU A 33 -1.08 2.23 19.14
CA LEU A 33 -2.48 2.25 18.70
C LEU A 33 -3.48 2.14 19.85
N ALA A 34 -3.06 1.82 21.08
CA ALA A 34 -3.96 1.85 22.24
C ALA A 34 -4.48 3.28 22.48
N ASP A 35 -3.58 4.27 22.37
CA ASP A 35 -3.87 5.68 22.61
C ASP A 35 -4.24 6.45 21.34
N HIS A 36 -4.06 5.84 20.15
CA HIS A 36 -4.23 6.49 18.86
C HIS A 36 -5.08 5.61 17.91
N PRO A 37 -6.40 5.85 17.83
CA PRO A 37 -7.33 5.00 17.08
C PRO A 37 -7.31 5.27 15.57
N VAL A 38 -6.14 5.23 14.95
CA VAL A 38 -5.96 5.48 13.51
C VAL A 38 -5.97 4.16 12.72
N PRO A 39 -6.46 4.18 11.46
CA PRO A 39 -6.37 3.06 10.54
C PRO A 39 -4.93 2.57 10.30
N VAL A 40 -4.79 1.30 9.93
CA VAL A 40 -3.48 0.69 9.62
C VAL A 40 -3.53 -0.04 8.28
N ARG A 41 -2.51 0.16 7.44
CA ARG A 41 -2.32 -0.64 6.24
C ARG A 41 -2.02 -2.10 6.62
N SER A 42 -2.88 -3.02 6.23
CA SER A 42 -2.68 -4.46 6.37
C SER A 42 -1.97 -5.03 5.14
N THR A 43 -0.98 -5.88 5.40
CA THR A 43 -0.29 -6.71 4.40
C THR A 43 -0.74 -8.18 4.45
N ALA A 44 -1.79 -8.49 5.22
CA ALA A 44 -2.27 -9.85 5.41
C ALA A 44 -2.78 -10.51 4.11
N ARG A 45 -3.33 -9.70 3.21
CA ARG A 45 -3.81 -10.14 1.89
C ARG A 45 -3.27 -9.19 0.83
N LEU A 46 -2.17 -9.60 0.23
CA LEU A 46 -1.55 -8.92 -0.90
C LEU A 46 -1.99 -9.61 -2.20
N ALA A 47 -2.31 -8.86 -3.25
CA ALA A 47 -2.62 -9.32 -4.61
C ALA A 47 -1.65 -8.67 -5.63
N GLY A 48 -1.35 -9.39 -6.71
CA GLY A 48 -0.41 -8.92 -7.75
C GLY A 48 0.31 -10.05 -8.50
N PRO A 49 0.95 -9.74 -9.64
CA PRO A 49 1.72 -10.70 -10.41
C PRO A 49 3.07 -11.04 -9.75
N GLY A 50 3.56 -12.26 -9.98
CA GLY A 50 4.85 -12.71 -9.46
C GLY A 50 4.86 -13.05 -7.97
N PHE A 51 5.79 -13.94 -7.60
CA PHE A 51 6.20 -14.27 -6.24
C PHE A 51 5.12 -14.80 -5.26
N GLY A 52 4.30 -15.76 -5.68
CA GLY A 52 3.35 -16.44 -4.78
C GLY A 52 4.00 -16.92 -3.47
N LEU A 53 5.17 -17.58 -3.56
CA LEU A 53 5.87 -18.14 -2.38
C LEU A 53 6.47 -17.06 -1.45
N LYS A 54 7.19 -16.06 -1.99
CA LYS A 54 7.74 -14.97 -1.14
C LYS A 54 6.62 -14.13 -0.51
N ARG A 55 5.50 -13.93 -1.21
CA ARG A 55 4.31 -13.26 -0.67
C ARG A 55 3.65 -14.06 0.45
N LEU A 56 3.58 -15.39 0.33
CA LEU A 56 3.12 -16.28 1.39
C LEU A 56 4.02 -16.22 2.63
N LEU A 57 5.35 -16.15 2.46
CA LEU A 57 6.29 -16.02 3.58
C LEU A 57 6.16 -14.66 4.31
N ILE A 58 6.05 -13.56 3.57
CA ILE A 58 5.85 -12.21 4.12
C ILE A 58 4.48 -12.10 4.82
N ALA A 59 3.43 -12.67 4.21
CA ALA A 59 2.11 -12.73 4.81
C ALA A 59 2.12 -13.61 6.08
N GLY A 60 2.77 -14.78 6.04
CA GLY A 60 2.81 -15.74 7.14
C GLY A 60 3.62 -15.27 8.35
N THR A 61 4.73 -14.55 8.14
CA THR A 61 5.65 -14.15 9.22
C THR A 61 5.27 -12.82 9.90
N GLY A 62 4.58 -11.92 9.20
CA GLY A 62 4.21 -10.60 9.75
C GLY A 62 2.79 -10.16 9.43
N GLY A 63 2.33 -10.35 8.19
CA GLY A 63 1.06 -9.80 7.72
C GLY A 63 -0.17 -10.39 8.42
N TRP A 64 -0.25 -11.71 8.55
CA TRP A 64 -1.38 -12.40 9.19
C TRP A 64 -1.47 -12.12 10.69
N PRO A 65 -0.38 -12.21 11.49
CA PRO A 65 -0.43 -11.81 12.89
C PRO A 65 -0.92 -10.38 13.10
N LEU A 66 -0.41 -9.42 12.31
CA LEU A 66 -0.87 -8.03 12.38
C LEU A 66 -2.36 -7.94 12.02
N GLY A 67 -2.79 -8.51 10.89
CA GLY A 67 -4.20 -8.50 10.49
C GLY A 67 -5.13 -9.13 11.53
N ARG A 68 -4.70 -10.22 12.20
CA ARG A 68 -5.46 -10.83 13.30
C ARG A 68 -5.55 -9.89 14.50
N ALA A 69 -4.46 -9.21 14.87
CA ALA A 69 -4.46 -8.24 15.96
C ALA A 69 -5.40 -7.06 15.66
N LEU A 70 -5.32 -6.49 14.46
CA LEU A 70 -6.19 -5.38 14.03
C LEU A 70 -7.67 -5.78 14.07
N ARG A 71 -8.04 -6.99 13.61
CA ARG A 71 -9.41 -7.50 13.73
C ARG A 71 -9.86 -7.66 15.18
N ARG A 72 -9.00 -8.19 16.05
CA ARG A 72 -9.32 -8.37 17.48
C ARG A 72 -9.53 -7.04 18.20
N GLN A 73 -8.80 -6.00 17.78
CA GLN A 73 -8.92 -4.64 18.31
C GLN A 73 -9.97 -3.79 17.56
N GLN A 74 -10.70 -4.39 16.60
CA GLN A 74 -11.67 -3.69 15.75
C GLN A 74 -11.08 -2.43 15.07
N ARG A 75 -9.79 -2.47 14.74
CA ARG A 75 -9.08 -1.36 14.09
C ARG A 75 -9.36 -1.34 12.59
N PRO A 76 -9.73 -0.18 11.99
CA PRO A 76 -9.88 -0.06 10.55
C PRO A 76 -8.60 -0.44 9.80
N HIS A 77 -8.74 -1.24 8.74
CA HIS A 77 -7.63 -1.65 7.88
C HIS A 77 -8.15 -2.09 6.51
N ASN A 78 -7.31 -2.03 5.48
CA ASN A 78 -7.68 -2.49 4.15
C ASN A 78 -7.83 -4.03 4.12
N ARG A 79 -8.83 -4.51 3.36
CA ARG A 79 -9.07 -5.96 3.18
C ARG A 79 -8.21 -6.60 2.10
N LEU A 80 -7.77 -5.79 1.14
CA LEU A 80 -6.89 -6.18 0.05
C LEU A 80 -5.85 -5.08 -0.15
N LEU A 81 -4.59 -5.49 -0.33
CA LEU A 81 -3.50 -4.64 -0.75
C LEU A 81 -3.10 -5.00 -2.19
N LEU A 82 -3.04 -4.00 -3.06
CA LEU A 82 -2.67 -4.09 -4.48
C LEU A 82 -1.47 -3.18 -4.76
N GLY A 83 -0.84 -3.32 -5.93
CA GLY A 83 0.26 -2.44 -6.37
C GLY A 83 1.66 -3.04 -6.19
N ALA A 84 1.79 -4.24 -5.64
CA ALA A 84 3.07 -4.93 -5.56
C ALA A 84 3.46 -5.57 -6.90
N TYR A 85 4.68 -5.28 -7.36
CA TYR A 85 5.35 -5.88 -8.52
C TYR A 85 6.88 -5.81 -8.35
N ASP A 86 7.63 -6.20 -9.38
CA ASP A 86 9.08 -6.34 -9.36
C ASP A 86 9.87 -5.05 -9.68
N PHE A 87 9.20 -3.94 -10.04
CA PHE A 87 9.81 -2.68 -10.49
C PHE A 87 10.59 -2.76 -11.82
N VAL A 88 10.63 -3.92 -12.46
CA VAL A 88 11.34 -4.16 -13.73
C VAL A 88 10.35 -4.21 -14.89
N ALA A 89 9.12 -4.70 -14.66
CA ALA A 89 8.07 -4.69 -15.66
C ALA A 89 7.89 -3.29 -16.28
N THR A 90 7.88 -3.24 -17.61
CA THR A 90 7.88 -2.01 -18.39
C THR A 90 6.46 -1.52 -18.69
N ASP A 91 5.50 -2.43 -18.88
CA ASP A 91 4.10 -2.09 -19.09
C ASP A 91 3.35 -1.93 -17.77
N TYR A 92 3.53 -0.77 -17.14
CA TYR A 92 2.86 -0.43 -15.89
C TYR A 92 1.33 -0.31 -16.06
N ARG A 93 0.84 0.07 -17.24
CA ARG A 93 -0.59 0.15 -17.51
C ARG A 93 -1.25 -1.21 -17.45
N ALA A 94 -0.64 -2.24 -18.04
CA ALA A 94 -1.15 -3.61 -17.94
C ALA A 94 -1.21 -4.10 -16.49
N LEU A 95 -0.18 -3.80 -15.69
CA LEU A 95 -0.18 -4.10 -14.25
C LEU A 95 -1.35 -3.41 -13.53
N MET A 96 -1.54 -2.10 -13.79
CA MET A 96 -2.62 -1.33 -13.19
C MET A 96 -3.99 -1.92 -13.53
N ARG A 97 -4.25 -2.20 -14.81
CA ARG A 97 -5.50 -2.82 -15.26
C ARG A 97 -5.73 -4.18 -14.58
N GLY A 98 -4.66 -4.97 -14.41
CA GLY A 98 -4.70 -6.23 -13.67
C GLY A 98 -5.05 -6.07 -12.18
N TRP A 99 -4.57 -5.00 -11.53
CA TRP A 99 -4.95 -4.70 -10.15
C TRP A 99 -6.38 -4.16 -10.05
N LEU A 100 -6.78 -3.26 -10.93
CA LEU A 100 -8.15 -2.70 -10.96
C LEU A 100 -9.20 -3.80 -11.13
N ALA A 101 -8.94 -4.80 -11.97
CA ALA A 101 -9.81 -5.97 -12.14
C ALA A 101 -9.96 -6.86 -10.89
N GLN A 102 -9.09 -6.69 -9.88
CA GLN A 102 -9.12 -7.45 -8.63
C GLN A 102 -9.76 -6.67 -7.47
N VAL A 103 -10.18 -5.41 -7.70
CA VAL A 103 -10.82 -4.59 -6.66
C VAL A 103 -12.18 -5.20 -6.31
N PRO A 104 -12.42 -5.60 -5.04
CA PRO A 104 -13.69 -6.15 -4.61
C PRO A 104 -14.71 -5.02 -4.35
N ALA A 105 -15.98 -5.39 -4.18
CA ALA A 105 -17.07 -4.42 -3.95
C ALA A 105 -16.86 -3.55 -2.69
N GLU A 106 -16.21 -4.08 -1.66
CA GLU A 106 -15.86 -3.32 -0.45
C GLU A 106 -14.63 -2.39 -0.61
N GLY A 107 -13.99 -2.39 -1.77
CA GLY A 107 -12.78 -1.61 -2.05
C GLY A 107 -11.46 -2.30 -1.69
N ALA A 108 -10.36 -1.68 -2.13
CA ALA A 108 -9.00 -2.13 -1.86
C ALA A 108 -8.08 -0.91 -1.67
N LEU A 109 -6.93 -1.14 -1.01
CA LEU A 109 -5.84 -0.17 -1.00
C LEU A 109 -4.86 -0.55 -2.10
N LEU A 110 -4.56 0.37 -3.01
CA LEU A 110 -3.52 0.23 -4.03
C LEU A 110 -2.42 1.24 -3.73
N PHE A 111 -1.16 0.79 -3.66
CA PHE A 111 -0.02 1.68 -3.49
C PHE A 111 0.84 1.75 -4.75
N CYS A 112 1.52 2.86 -4.93
CA CYS A 112 2.41 3.16 -6.05
C CYS A 112 3.55 4.08 -5.57
N HIS A 113 4.52 4.35 -6.44
CA HIS A 113 5.74 5.10 -6.16
C HIS A 113 6.02 6.20 -7.21
N PRO A 114 5.02 7.00 -7.64
CA PRO A 114 5.27 8.03 -8.65
C PRO A 114 6.32 9.04 -8.17
N GLY A 115 7.25 9.40 -9.06
CA GLY A 115 8.30 10.34 -8.72
C GLY A 115 9.07 10.81 -9.94
N ARG A 116 9.61 12.03 -9.85
CA ARG A 116 10.54 12.56 -10.83
C ARG A 116 11.97 12.18 -10.43
N PRO A 117 12.89 12.02 -11.40
CA PRO A 117 14.29 11.90 -11.08
C PRO A 117 14.75 13.18 -10.36
N SER A 118 15.55 13.01 -9.31
CA SER A 118 16.22 14.12 -8.64
C SER A 118 17.73 13.89 -8.75
N PRO A 119 18.50 14.82 -9.33
CA PRO A 119 19.95 14.68 -9.46
C PRO A 119 20.68 14.75 -8.11
N GLU A 120 20.04 15.31 -7.08
CA GLU A 120 20.57 15.42 -5.72
C GLU A 120 20.15 14.25 -4.82
N ALA A 121 19.29 13.36 -5.30
CA ALA A 121 18.83 12.23 -4.51
C ALA A 121 19.90 11.15 -4.38
N PRO A 122 19.94 10.43 -3.24
CA PRO A 122 20.73 9.21 -3.10
C PRO A 122 20.37 8.18 -4.18
N PRO A 123 21.26 7.19 -4.45
CA PRO A 123 20.96 6.11 -5.38
C PRO A 123 19.63 5.42 -5.06
N ASP A 124 18.75 5.39 -6.06
CA ASP A 124 17.41 4.82 -5.94
C ASP A 124 17.26 3.63 -6.90
N ALA A 125 17.23 2.43 -6.33
CA ALA A 125 17.11 1.18 -7.07
C ALA A 125 15.84 1.08 -7.93
N ILE A 126 14.80 1.88 -7.62
CA ILE A 126 13.53 1.87 -8.35
C ILE A 126 13.27 3.18 -9.12
N ALA A 127 14.27 4.05 -9.31
CA ALA A 127 14.11 5.35 -9.96
C ALA A 127 13.39 5.26 -11.31
N ALA A 128 13.76 4.28 -12.14
CA ALA A 128 13.13 4.05 -13.44
C ALA A 128 11.65 3.67 -13.32
N ALA A 129 11.27 2.90 -12.30
CA ALA A 129 9.87 2.58 -12.02
C ALA A 129 9.10 3.84 -11.65
N ARG A 130 9.62 4.67 -10.74
CA ARG A 130 8.93 5.91 -10.30
C ARG A 130 8.51 6.81 -11.45
N VAL A 131 9.38 6.95 -12.45
CA VAL A 131 9.11 7.74 -13.66
C VAL A 131 8.00 7.10 -14.50
N ARG A 132 8.02 5.78 -14.69
CA ARG A 132 6.96 5.05 -15.42
C ARG A 132 5.60 5.16 -14.72
N GLU A 133 5.59 4.98 -13.39
CA GLU A 133 4.38 5.10 -12.57
C GLU A 133 3.79 6.51 -12.67
N LEU A 134 4.64 7.54 -12.54
CA LEU A 134 4.22 8.93 -12.71
C LEU A 134 3.68 9.21 -14.12
N ALA A 135 4.38 8.74 -15.17
CA ALA A 135 3.97 8.95 -16.54
C ALA A 135 2.58 8.36 -16.84
N TYR A 136 2.29 7.17 -16.32
CA TYR A 136 0.97 6.55 -16.44
C TYR A 136 -0.10 7.33 -15.66
N LEU A 137 0.14 7.63 -14.39
CA LEU A 137 -0.84 8.31 -13.53
C LEU A 137 -1.15 9.74 -14.01
N ALA A 138 -0.21 10.39 -14.69
CA ALA A 138 -0.39 11.71 -15.29
C ALA A 138 -1.00 11.69 -16.71
N SER A 139 -1.23 10.51 -17.29
CA SER A 139 -1.77 10.36 -18.65
C SER A 139 -3.29 10.31 -18.66
N ASP A 140 -3.89 10.53 -19.83
CA ASP A 140 -5.33 10.34 -20.05
C ASP A 140 -5.77 8.87 -19.92
N ASP A 141 -4.84 7.92 -19.94
CA ASP A 141 -5.17 6.50 -19.82
C ASP A 141 -5.60 6.15 -18.40
N TRP A 142 -5.07 6.83 -17.38
CA TRP A 142 -5.43 6.58 -15.98
C TRP A 142 -6.94 6.74 -15.71
N PRO A 143 -7.56 7.93 -15.96
CA PRO A 143 -9.00 8.08 -15.74
C PRO A 143 -9.83 7.17 -16.65
N ARG A 144 -9.37 6.84 -17.87
CA ARG A 144 -10.07 5.90 -18.75
C ARG A 144 -10.08 4.48 -18.18
N ASP A 145 -8.95 4.01 -17.68
CA ASP A 145 -8.82 2.67 -17.11
C ASP A 145 -9.66 2.52 -15.82
N LEU A 146 -9.77 3.57 -15.00
CA LEU A 146 -10.68 3.62 -13.85
C LEU A 146 -12.15 3.42 -14.27
N VAL A 147 -12.60 4.19 -15.27
CA VAL A 147 -13.97 4.08 -15.80
C VAL A 147 -14.23 2.70 -16.38
N GLN A 148 -13.29 2.17 -17.17
CA GLN A 148 -13.41 0.82 -17.75
C GLN A 148 -13.48 -0.28 -16.69
N ALA A 149 -12.78 -0.12 -15.57
CA ALA A 149 -12.85 -1.06 -14.45
C ALA A 149 -14.07 -0.86 -13.54
N GLY A 150 -14.84 0.23 -13.73
CA GLY A 150 -15.92 0.60 -12.81
C GLY A 150 -15.42 0.94 -11.40
N VAL A 151 -14.18 1.44 -11.29
CA VAL A 151 -13.53 1.77 -10.02
C VAL A 151 -13.47 3.28 -9.85
N VAL A 152 -13.79 3.76 -8.65
CA VAL A 152 -13.65 5.17 -8.26
C VAL A 152 -12.59 5.31 -7.19
N LEU A 153 -11.91 6.45 -7.17
CA LEU A 153 -11.00 6.80 -6.08
C LEU A 153 -11.80 7.42 -4.93
N ALA A 154 -11.53 6.97 -3.72
CA ALA A 154 -12.11 7.52 -2.51
C ALA A 154 -11.10 7.41 -1.36
N PRO A 155 -11.19 8.28 -0.33
CA PRO A 155 -10.46 8.03 0.89
C PRO A 155 -10.92 6.70 1.48
N LEU A 156 -9.99 5.78 1.71
CA LEU A 156 -10.35 4.43 2.16
C LEU A 156 -10.93 4.39 3.58
N TRP A 157 -10.57 5.37 4.40
CA TRP A 157 -10.96 5.46 5.81
C TRP A 157 -11.57 6.83 6.13
N ALA A 158 -12.24 7.47 5.18
CA ALA A 158 -13.03 8.66 5.47
C ALA A 158 -13.98 8.38 6.65
N VAL A 159 -13.86 9.20 7.68
CA VAL A 159 -14.80 9.31 8.80
C VAL A 159 -15.94 10.22 8.39
#